data_AF-A0A2H0ND61-F1
#
_entry.id   AF-A0A2H0ND61-F1
#
_cell.length_a   1.000
_cell.length_b   1.000
_cell.length_c   1.000
_cell.angle_alpha   90.00
_cell.angle_beta   90.00
_cell.angle_gamma   90.00
#
_symmetry.space_group_name_H-M   'P 1'
#
loop_
_entity.id
_entity.type
_entity.pdbx_description
1 polymer ?
#
loop_
_entity_poly.entity_id
_entity_poly.type
_entity_poly.pdbx_seq_one_letter_code
_entity_poly.pdbx_strand_id
1 'polypeptide(L)'
;MREAEIRKKAVEKLKKKNWIIWYPAKIKFKQNDIFGVFDLICWKKKTSKIKFIQLTTKANLSTREKKIQKFLKKNGVPKRNFLNIEAWGWSKKEKN
;
A
#
# COMPACT_ATOMS: atom_id res chain seq x y z
N MET A 1 -13.63 6.79 8.10
CA MET A 1 -13.80 6.22 6.73
C MET A 1 -13.42 4.76 6.87
N ARG A 2 -14.22 3.82 6.36
CA ARG A 2 -13.90 2.40 6.53
C ARG A 2 -12.75 2.03 5.60
N GLU A 3 -11.84 1.17 6.05
CA GLU A 3 -10.66 0.75 5.28
C GLU A 3 -11.03 0.19 3.88
N ALA A 4 -12.15 -0.53 3.82
CA ALA A 4 -12.73 -1.03 2.57
C ALA A 4 -13.04 0.07 1.53
N GLU A 5 -13.50 1.25 1.98
CA GLU A 5 -13.80 2.38 1.08
C GLU A 5 -12.52 2.99 0.52
N ILE A 6 -11.49 3.11 1.36
CA ILE A 6 -10.17 3.61 0.94
C ILE A 6 -9.57 2.67 -0.10
N ARG A 7 -9.65 1.35 0.13
CA ARG A 7 -9.20 0.33 -0.82
C ARG A 7 -9.94 0.43 -2.15
N LYS A 8 -11.28 0.51 -2.14
CA LYS A 8 -12.07 0.64 -3.37
C LYS A 8 -11.63 1.86 -4.20
N LYS A 9 -11.50 3.03 -3.55
CA LYS A 9 -11.05 4.27 -4.21
C LYS A 9 -9.63 4.16 -4.76
N ALA A 10 -8.72 3.55 -4.01
CA ALA A 10 -7.34 3.35 -4.45
C ALA A 10 -7.28 2.44 -5.69
N VAL A 11 -8.00 1.32 -5.66
CA VAL A 11 -8.10 0.37 -6.79
C VAL A 11 -8.67 1.05 -8.03
N GLU A 12 -9.75 1.81 -7.90
CA GLU A 12 -10.33 2.56 -9.03
C GLU A 12 -9.33 3.55 -9.64
N LYS A 13 -8.61 4.31 -8.80
CA LYS A 13 -7.59 5.27 -9.26
C LYS A 13 -6.43 4.59 -9.99
N LEU A 14 -6.01 3.42 -9.53
CA LEU A 14 -4.92 2.64 -10.11
C LEU A 14 -5.34 1.94 -11.41
N LYS A 15 -6.58 1.41 -11.47
CA LYS A 15 -7.16 0.84 -12.70
C LYS A 15 -7.24 1.88 -13.81
N LYS A 16 -7.72 3.10 -13.52
CA LYS A 16 -7.73 4.22 -14.49
C LYS A 16 -6.35 4.54 -15.07
N LYS A 17 -5.28 4.27 -14.31
CA LYS A 17 -3.88 4.47 -14.74
C LYS A 17 -3.26 3.22 -15.39
N ASN A 18 -4.07 2.20 -15.67
CA ASN A 18 -3.70 0.94 -16.30
C ASN A 18 -2.65 0.13 -15.50
N TRP A 19 -2.81 0.10 -14.18
CA TRP A 19 -2.05 -0.80 -13.31
C TRP A 19 -2.78 -2.13 -13.13
N ILE A 20 -2.02 -3.22 -13.17
CA ILE A 20 -2.46 -4.54 -12.69
C ILE A 20 -2.31 -4.51 -11.16
N ILE A 21 -3.33 -4.95 -10.44
CA ILE A 21 -3.42 -4.77 -8.97
C ILE A 21 -3.71 -6.12 -8.33
N TRP A 22 -2.92 -6.46 -7.33
CA TRP A 22 -3.13 -7.59 -6.43
C TRP A 22 -3.40 -7.09 -5.02
N TYR A 23 -4.35 -7.72 -4.35
CA TYR A 23 -4.71 -7.48 -2.95
C TYR A 23 -5.16 -8.80 -2.34
N PRO A 24 -4.96 -9.01 -1.03
CA PRO A 24 -5.28 -10.27 -0.41
C PRO A 24 -6.80 -10.49 -0.43
N ALA A 25 -7.23 -11.73 -0.72
CA ALA A 25 -8.57 -12.17 -0.35
C ALA A 25 -8.71 -12.10 1.19
N LYS A 26 -9.94 -12.03 1.72
CA LYS A 26 -10.18 -12.02 3.18
C LYS A 26 -9.66 -13.32 3.82
N ILE A 27 -8.37 -13.41 4.12
CA ILE A 27 -7.75 -14.56 4.76
C ILE A 27 -7.68 -14.25 6.26
N LYS A 28 -8.36 -15.07 7.07
CA LYS A 28 -8.49 -14.87 8.52
C LYS A 28 -7.23 -15.23 9.32
N PHE A 29 -6.29 -15.99 8.74
CA PHE A 29 -5.14 -16.52 9.49
C PHE A 29 -3.91 -16.70 8.59
N LYS A 30 -2.98 -15.74 8.63
CA LYS A 30 -1.52 -16.00 8.51
C LYS A 30 -0.72 -14.74 8.78
N GLN A 31 0.20 -14.84 9.72
CA GLN A 31 0.96 -13.73 10.31
C GLN A 31 2.21 -13.34 9.50
N ASN A 32 2.48 -14.00 8.37
CA ASN A 32 3.72 -13.87 7.58
C ASN A 32 3.50 -13.57 6.08
N ASP A 33 2.38 -12.98 5.69
CA ASP A 33 2.19 -12.52 4.31
C ASP A 33 2.77 -11.11 4.12
N ILE A 34 3.35 -10.82 2.95
CA ILE A 34 3.75 -9.47 2.53
C ILE A 34 2.57 -8.49 2.65
N PHE A 35 1.34 -9.01 2.52
CA PHE A 35 0.11 -8.26 2.72
C PHE A 35 -0.19 -7.84 4.17
N GLY A 36 0.57 -8.33 5.17
CA GLY A 36 0.55 -7.79 6.54
C GLY A 36 1.27 -6.44 6.69
N VAL A 37 2.04 -6.06 5.66
CA VAL A 37 2.83 -4.82 5.59
C VAL A 37 2.37 -3.88 4.47
N PHE A 38 1.78 -4.43 3.40
CA PHE A 38 1.23 -3.66 2.28
C PHE A 38 -0.20 -4.10 1.95
N ASP A 39 -1.08 -3.16 1.64
CA ASP A 39 -2.46 -3.48 1.24
C ASP A 39 -2.58 -3.88 -0.23
N LEU A 40 -1.80 -3.23 -1.09
CA LEU A 40 -1.86 -3.40 -2.54
C LEU A 40 -0.47 -3.58 -3.12
N ILE A 41 -0.36 -4.49 -4.09
CA ILE A 41 0.81 -4.60 -4.96
C ILE A 41 0.35 -4.30 -6.37
N CYS A 42 1.03 -3.37 -7.03
CA CYS A 42 0.65 -2.90 -8.36
C CYS A 42 1.80 -3.09 -9.34
N TRP A 43 1.49 -3.57 -10.54
CA TRP A 43 2.45 -3.70 -11.62
C TRP A 43 1.97 -2.98 -12.88
N LYS A 44 2.86 -2.21 -13.51
CA LYS A 44 2.58 -1.51 -14.76
C LYS A 44 3.38 -2.15 -15.88
N LYS A 45 2.71 -2.97 -16.70
CA LYS A 45 3.31 -3.71 -17.82
C LYS A 45 4.13 -2.82 -18.75
N LYS A 46 3.61 -1.64 -19.12
CA LYS A 46 4.28 -0.71 -20.06
C LYS A 46 5.64 -0.20 -19.57
N THR A 47 5.86 -0.10 -18.25
CA THR A 47 7.08 0.48 -17.69
C THR A 47 7.87 -0.50 -16.83
N SER A 48 7.41 -1.75 -16.74
CA SER A 48 7.92 -2.77 -15.81
C SER A 48 8.08 -2.28 -14.36
N LYS A 49 7.28 -1.27 -13.95
CA LYS A 49 7.35 -0.68 -12.60
C LYS A 49 6.44 -1.47 -11.67
N ILE A 50 6.96 -1.81 -10.49
CA ILE A 50 6.21 -2.41 -9.40
C ILE A 50 6.06 -1.37 -8.28
N LYS A 51 4.87 -1.29 -7.68
CA LYS A 51 4.56 -0.46 -6.51
C LYS A 51 3.98 -1.29 -5.37
N PHE A 52 4.41 -0.98 -4.16
CA PHE A 52 3.88 -1.55 -2.92
C PHE A 52 3.20 -0.43 -2.16
N ILE A 53 1.90 -0.55 -1.93
CA ILE A 53 1.10 0.53 -1.36
C ILE A 53 0.51 0.07 -0.03
N GLN A 54 0.80 0.82 1.03
CA GLN A 54 0.09 0.71 2.30
C GLN A 54 -1.01 1.77 2.36
N LEU A 55 -2.25 1.33 2.56
CA LEU A 55 -3.38 2.22 2.73
C LEU A 55 -3.57 2.54 4.21
N THR A 56 -3.90 3.78 4.51
CA THR A 56 -4.18 4.22 5.88
C THR A 56 -4.98 5.51 5.88
N THR A 57 -5.39 5.96 7.06
CA THR A 57 -5.89 7.33 7.27
C THR A 57 -4.71 8.30 7.36
N LYS A 58 -4.94 9.58 7.03
CA LYS A 58 -3.91 10.63 7.11
C LYS A 58 -3.24 10.71 8.49
N ALA A 59 -4.01 10.59 9.57
CA ALA A 59 -3.50 10.62 10.94
C ALA A 59 -2.47 9.51 11.26
N ASN A 60 -2.62 8.34 10.61
CA ASN A 60 -1.78 7.17 10.89
C ASN A 60 -0.62 7.02 9.88
N LEU A 61 -0.46 7.96 8.95
CA LEU A 61 0.51 7.84 7.85
C LEU A 61 1.95 7.67 8.36
N SER A 62 2.40 8.57 9.23
CA SER A 62 3.76 8.54 9.79
C SER A 62 4.06 7.24 10.54
N THR A 63 3.10 6.75 11.33
CA THR A 63 3.24 5.48 12.05
C THR A 63 3.40 4.30 11.10
N ARG A 64 2.65 4.29 9.98
CA ARG A 64 2.74 3.24 8.97
C ARG A 64 4.05 3.30 8.20
N GLU A 65 4.53 4.48 7.85
CA GLU A 65 5.86 4.66 7.23
C GLU A 65 6.97 4.12 8.12
N LYS A 66 6.95 4.44 9.42
CA LYS A 66 7.92 3.89 10.39
C LYS A 66 7.83 2.36 10.48
N LYS A 67 6.62 1.78 10.44
CA LYS A 67 6.44 0.32 10.44
C LYS A 67 7.06 -0.32 9.19
N ILE A 68 6.85 0.27 8.01
CA ILE A 68 7.45 -0.17 6.75
C ILE A 68 8.98 -0.09 6.83
N GLN A 69 9.53 1.05 7.25
CA GLN A 69 10.98 1.22 7.38
C GLN A 69 11.59 0.21 8.36
N LYS A 70 10.92 -0.03 9.49
CA LYS A 70 11.34 -1.05 10.47
C LYS A 70 11.30 -2.45 9.87
N PHE A 71 10.26 -2.78 9.10
CA PHE A 71 10.16 -4.07 8.40
C PHE A 71 11.29 -4.24 7.38
N LEU A 72 11.57 -3.24 6.55
CA LEU A 72 12.65 -3.29 5.57
C LEU A 72 14.01 -3.46 6.24
N LYS A 73 14.29 -2.68 7.29
CA LYS A 73 15.54 -2.76 8.06
C LYS A 73 15.71 -4.13 8.72
N LYS A 74 14.64 -4.66 9.33
CA LYS A 74 14.67 -5.97 10.00
C LYS A 74 14.99 -7.12 9.02
N ASN A 75 14.47 -7.04 7.80
CA ASN A 75 14.66 -8.09 6.78
C ASN A 75 15.86 -7.81 5.85
N GLY A 76 16.76 -6.90 6.23
CA GLY A 76 17.99 -6.64 5.46
C GLY A 76 17.76 -6.02 4.09
N VAL A 77 16.59 -5.45 3.82
CA VAL A 77 16.25 -4.84 2.53
C VAL A 77 16.97 -3.48 2.43
N PRO A 78 17.92 -3.30 1.49
CA PRO A 78 18.65 -2.04 1.36
C PRO A 78 17.71 -0.86 1.10
N LYS A 79 17.95 0.29 1.73
CA LYS A 79 17.21 1.54 1.48
C LYS A 79 17.22 1.97 0.01
N ARG A 80 18.24 1.55 -0.75
CA ARG A 80 18.40 1.81 -2.19
C ARG A 80 17.59 0.88 -3.09
N ASN A 81 16.78 -0.02 -2.54
CA ASN A 81 16.05 -0.98 -3.36
C ASN A 81 15.07 -0.30 -4.33
N PHE A 82 15.00 -0.88 -5.53
CA PHE A 82 14.13 -0.57 -6.66
C PHE A 82 12.61 -0.62 -6.36
N LEU A 83 12.23 -0.92 -5.12
CA LEU A 83 10.85 -1.10 -4.69
C LEU A 83 10.20 0.27 -4.49
N ASN A 84 9.29 0.65 -5.39
CA ASN A 84 8.49 1.87 -5.21
C ASN A 84 7.47 1.63 -4.11
N ILE A 85 7.85 1.94 -2.87
CA ILE A 85 6.98 1.80 -1.70
C ILE A 85 6.29 3.13 -1.43
N GLU A 86 4.97 3.12 -1.36
CA GLU A 86 4.15 4.30 -1.11
C GLU A 86 3.21 4.06 0.08
N ALA A 87 3.05 5.07 0.94
CA ALA A 87 2.01 5.09 1.96
C ALA A 87 0.94 6.10 1.53
N TRP A 88 -0.30 5.65 1.40
CA TRP A 88 -1.42 6.51 0.96
C TRP A 88 -2.35 6.77 2.13
N GLY A 89 -2.40 8.03 2.57
CA GLY A 89 -3.28 8.50 3.62
C GLY A 89 -4.53 9.16 3.04
N TRP A 90 -5.72 8.61 3.31
CA TRP A 90 -6.98 9.29 2.97
C TRP A 90 -7.46 10.16 4.14
N SER A 91 -7.79 11.41 3.87
CA SER A 91 -8.64 12.22 4.75
C SER A 91 -10.06 12.28 4.15
N LYS A 92 -11.09 12.33 5.00
CA LYS A 92 -12.35 12.92 4.53
C LYS A 92 -12.01 14.37 4.19
N LYS A 93 -12.43 14.86 3.01
CA LYS A 93 -12.43 16.29 2.72
C LYS A 93 -13.00 16.99 3.95
N GLU A 94 -12.26 17.91 4.54
CA GLU A 94 -12.92 18.97 5.30
C GLU A 94 -13.83 19.67 4.30
N LYS A 95 -15.11 19.76 4.65
CA LYS A 95 -16.04 20.67 3.96
C LYS A 95 -15.50 22.07 4.27
N ASN A 96 -14.80 22.66 3.31
CA ASN A 96 -14.82 24.11 3.14
C ASN A 96 -15.80 24.38 2.01
#